data_AF-A0A949JCH0-F1
#
_entry.id   AF-A0A949JCH0-F1
#
_cell.length_a   1.000
_cell.length_b   1.000
_cell.length_c   1.000
_cell.angle_alpha   90.00
_cell.angle_beta   90.00
_cell.angle_gamma   90.00
#
_symmetry.space_group_name_H-M   'P 1'
#
loop_
_entity.id
_entity.type
_entity.pdbx_description
1 polymer ?
#
loop_
_entity_poly.entity_id
_entity_poly.type
_entity_poly.pdbx_seq_one_letter_code
_entity_poly.pdbx_strand_id
1 'polypeptide(L)'
;MLKLILVLVVVAALVLTMVTSRMARQRREEFSRRFPTYEDFAATVDGSKIRAVRDGEGMVAAVKVVRADFPEASLLDSKRYVDELD
;
A
#
# COMPACT_ATOMS: atom_id res chain seq x y z
N MET A 1 3.88 34.81 21.11
CA MET A 1 3.01 33.61 21.07
C MET A 1 2.90 32.98 19.69
N LEU A 2 2.50 33.71 18.63
CA LEU A 2 2.33 33.16 17.28
C LEU A 2 3.57 32.44 16.71
N LYS A 3 4.77 33.01 16.88
CA LYS A 3 6.04 32.38 16.46
C LYS A 3 6.32 31.04 17.16
N LEU A 4 5.93 30.91 18.44
CA LEU A 4 6.12 29.68 19.22
C LEU A 4 5.19 28.57 18.72
N ILE A 5 3.93 28.93 18.42
CA ILE A 5 2.93 28.00 17.86
C ILE A 5 3.37 27.52 16.48
N LEU A 6 3.85 28.42 15.62
CA LEU A 6 4.35 28.06 14.28
C LEU A 6 5.49 27.03 14.34
N VAL A 7 6.47 27.27 15.23
CA VAL A 7 7.59 26.34 15.43
C VAL A 7 7.09 24.98 15.91
N LEU A 8 6.14 24.95 16.84
CA LEU A 8 5.57 23.70 17.37
C LEU A 8 4.83 22.90 16.29
N VAL A 9 4.08 23.58 15.41
CA VAL A 9 3.38 22.94 14.27
C VAL A 9 4.39 22.36 13.27
N VAL A 10 5.46 23.09 12.95
CA VAL A 10 6.49 22.60 12.03
C VAL A 10 7.23 21.39 12.60
N VAL A 11 7.58 21.42 13.88
CA VAL A 11 8.22 20.29 14.57
C VAL A 11 7.28 19.08 14.61
N ALA A 12 6.00 19.28 14.95
CA ALA A 12 5.01 18.19 14.95
C ALA A 12 4.84 17.58 13.56
N ALA A 13 4.76 18.40 12.51
CA ALA A 13 4.68 17.92 11.13
C ALA A 13 5.92 17.11 10.71
N LEU A 14 7.12 17.56 11.08
CA LEU A 14 8.38 16.83 10.83
C LEU A 14 8.42 15.49 11.56
N VAL A 15 7.97 15.43 12.81
CA VAL A 15 7.89 14.18 13.56
C VAL A 15 6.89 13.22 12.92
N LEU A 16 5.72 13.72 12.49
CA LEU A 16 4.71 12.93 11.78
C LEU A 16 5.23 12.37 10.45
N THR A 17 5.99 13.13 9.66
CA THR A 17 6.58 12.62 8.40
C THR A 17 7.68 11.58 8.65
N MET A 18 8.47 11.73 9.72
CA MET A 18 9.46 10.72 10.11
C MET A 18 8.82 9.42 10.61
N VAL A 19 7.76 9.50 11.40
CA VAL A 19 7.05 8.32 11.91
C VAL A 19 6.39 7.55 10.76
N THR A 20 5.70 8.26 9.85
CA THR A 20 5.03 7.65 8.70
C THR A 20 6.02 6.99 7.73
N SER A 21 7.18 7.60 7.49
CA SER A 21 8.22 7.01 6.63
C SER A 21 8.87 5.77 7.27
N ARG A 22 9.11 5.77 8.58
CA ARG A 22 9.62 4.60 9.30
C ARG A 22 8.63 3.44 9.29
N MET A 23 7.35 3.72 9.52
CA MET A 23 6.29 2.70 9.45
C MET A 23 6.16 2.13 8.02
N ALA A 24 6.21 2.97 7.00
CA ALA A 24 6.16 2.52 5.61
C ALA A 24 7.35 1.61 5.26
N ARG A 25 8.54 1.91 5.80
CA ARG A 25 9.74 1.08 5.63
C ARG A 25 9.60 -0.27 6.34
N GLN A 26 9.15 -0.28 7.59
CA GLN A 26 8.91 -1.52 8.33
C GLN A 26 7.88 -2.41 7.62
N ARG A 27 6.78 -1.82 7.14
CA ARG A 27 5.75 -2.54 6.37
C ARG A 27 6.29 -3.15 5.09
N ARG A 28 7.17 -2.45 4.36
CA ARG A 28 7.85 -3.00 3.18
C ARG A 28 8.76 -4.17 3.55
N GLU A 29 9.53 -4.03 4.64
CA GLU A 29 10.40 -5.11 5.11
C GLU A 29 9.58 -6.34 5.55
N GLU A 30 8.45 -6.14 6.21
CA GLU A 30 7.50 -7.20 6.57
C GLU A 30 6.88 -7.85 5.34
N PHE A 31 6.46 -7.05 4.34
CA PHE A 31 5.93 -7.55 3.08
C PHE A 31 6.96 -8.41 2.35
N SER A 32 8.20 -7.93 2.20
CA SER A 32 9.27 -8.70 1.56
C SER A 32 9.69 -9.95 2.34
N ARG A 33 9.51 -9.97 3.67
CA ARG A 33 9.69 -11.19 4.47
C ARG A 33 8.56 -12.19 4.27
N ARG A 34 7.31 -11.70 4.17
CA ARG A 34 6.11 -12.54 4.00
C ARG A 34 5.99 -13.08 2.57
N PHE A 35 6.40 -12.28 1.59
CA PHE A 35 6.39 -12.58 0.16
C PHE A 35 7.78 -12.25 -0.42
N PRO A 36 8.72 -13.22 -0.36
CA PRO A 36 10.06 -13.06 -0.91
C PRO A 36 10.07 -12.76 -2.41
N THR A 37 9.10 -13.32 -3.13
CA THR A 37 8.91 -13.10 -4.57
C THR A 37 7.53 -12.48 -4.86
N TYR A 38 7.40 -11.89 -6.05
CA TYR A 38 6.12 -11.38 -6.51
C TYR A 38 5.10 -12.52 -6.70
N GLU A 39 5.58 -13.69 -7.13
CA GLU A 39 4.79 -14.88 -7.38
C GLU A 39 4.17 -15.41 -6.07
N ASP A 40 4.89 -15.34 -4.94
CA ASP A 40 4.36 -15.70 -3.61
C ASP A 40 3.20 -14.80 -3.20
N PHE A 41 3.32 -13.50 -3.48
CA PHE A 41 2.24 -12.53 -3.28
C PHE A 41 1.06 -12.85 -4.19
N ALA A 42 1.29 -13.00 -5.50
CA ALA A 42 0.25 -13.26 -6.48
C ALA A 42 -0.55 -14.55 -6.19
N ALA A 43 0.11 -15.59 -5.70
CA ALA A 43 -0.53 -16.85 -5.32
C ALA A 43 -1.47 -16.73 -4.10
N THR A 44 -1.30 -15.70 -3.27
CA THR A 44 -2.10 -15.49 -2.05
C THR A 44 -3.31 -14.59 -2.29
N VAL A 45 -3.29 -13.78 -3.34
CA VAL A 45 -4.41 -12.87 -3.66
C VAL A 45 -5.57 -13.66 -4.28
N ASP A 46 -6.79 -13.40 -3.83
CA ASP A 46 -8.02 -13.97 -4.41
C ASP A 46 -8.28 -13.39 -5.81
N GLY A 47 -7.76 -14.06 -6.83
CA GLY A 47 -7.88 -13.62 -8.21
C GLY A 47 -9.32 -13.54 -8.72
N SER A 48 -10.22 -14.42 -8.24
CA SER A 48 -11.62 -14.41 -8.64
C SER A 48 -12.34 -13.17 -8.10
N LYS A 49 -12.11 -12.82 -6.83
CA LYS A 49 -12.63 -11.58 -6.24
C LYS A 49 -12.11 -10.35 -6.97
N ILE A 50 -10.80 -10.27 -7.22
CA ILE A 50 -10.18 -9.10 -7.86
C ILE A 50 -10.67 -8.95 -9.31
N ARG A 51 -10.82 -10.06 -10.04
CA ARG A 51 -11.39 -10.06 -11.39
C ARG A 51 -12.84 -9.55 -11.40
N ALA A 52 -13.67 -10.03 -10.49
CA ALA A 52 -15.07 -9.58 -10.39
C ALA A 52 -15.16 -8.07 -10.13
N VAL A 53 -14.32 -7.51 -9.24
CA VAL A 53 -14.26 -6.07 -8.99
C VAL A 53 -13.71 -5.32 -10.21
N ARG A 54 -12.67 -5.84 -10.87
CA ARG A 54 -12.11 -5.21 -12.07
C ARG A 54 -13.15 -5.09 -13.17
N ASP A 55 -13.91 -6.16 -13.41
CA ASP A 55 -14.87 -6.23 -14.50
C ASP A 55 -16.15 -5.44 -14.19
N GLY A 56 -16.51 -5.31 -12.90
CA GLY A 56 -17.69 -4.56 -12.45
C GLY A 56 -17.47 -3.07 -12.16
N GLU A 57 -16.36 -2.73 -11.50
CA GLU A 57 -16.07 -1.38 -10.98
C GLU A 57 -14.83 -0.73 -11.62
N GLY A 58 -14.05 -1.51 -12.37
CA GLY A 58 -12.90 -1.05 -13.12
C GLY A 58 -11.56 -1.23 -12.41
N MET A 59 -10.51 -0.93 -13.17
CA MET A 59 -9.10 -1.16 -12.79
C MET A 59 -8.70 -0.52 -11.46
N VAL A 60 -9.08 0.75 -11.25
CA VAL A 60 -8.70 1.49 -10.04
C VAL A 60 -9.35 0.90 -8.80
N ALA A 61 -10.60 0.42 -8.90
CA ALA A 61 -11.28 -0.24 -7.80
C ALA A 61 -10.60 -1.57 -7.44
N ALA A 62 -10.27 -2.38 -8.45
CA ALA A 62 -9.55 -3.64 -8.23
C ALA A 62 -8.19 -3.44 -7.55
N VAL A 63 -7.38 -2.47 -8.00
CA VAL A 63 -6.10 -2.13 -7.34
C VAL A 63 -6.30 -1.67 -5.90
N LYS A 64 -7.37 -0.92 -5.62
CA LYS A 64 -7.71 -0.50 -4.24
C LYS A 64 -8.07 -1.70 -3.36
N VAL A 65 -8.81 -2.68 -3.89
CA VAL A 65 -9.16 -3.90 -3.15
C VAL A 65 -7.92 -4.72 -2.84
N VAL A 66 -7.01 -4.92 -3.81
CA VAL A 66 -5.72 -5.59 -3.56
C VAL A 66 -4.96 -4.92 -2.42
N ARG A 67 -4.92 -3.58 -2.40
CA ARG A 67 -4.24 -2.82 -1.33
C ARG A 67 -5.02 -2.74 -0.03
N ALA A 68 -6.33 -3.01 -0.03
CA ALA A 68 -7.11 -3.12 1.19
C ALA A 68 -6.84 -4.48 1.87
N ASP A 69 -6.75 -5.54 1.07
CA ASP A 69 -6.43 -6.89 1.54
C ASP A 69 -4.93 -7.02 1.91
N PHE A 70 -4.05 -6.30 1.20
CA PHE A 70 -2.60 -6.27 1.42
C PHE A 70 -2.09 -4.82 1.52
N PRO A 71 -2.26 -4.15 2.68
CA PRO A 71 -1.89 -2.74 2.86
C PRO A 71 -0.41 -2.44 2.65
N GLU A 72 0.44 -3.45 2.83
CA GLU A 72 1.89 -3.35 2.68
C GLU A 72 2.36 -3.56 1.24
N ALA A 73 1.49 -4.08 0.36
CA ALA A 73 1.80 -4.26 -1.06
C ALA A 73 2.07 -2.92 -1.72
N SER A 74 3.11 -2.86 -2.56
CA SER A 74 3.42 -1.66 -3.30
C SER A 74 2.31 -1.38 -4.33
N LEU A 75 2.12 -0.11 -4.70
CA LEU A 75 1.19 0.25 -5.77
C LEU A 75 1.57 -0.43 -7.09
N LEU A 76 2.88 -0.60 -7.33
CA LEU A 76 3.40 -1.22 -8.54
C LEU A 76 3.03 -2.71 -8.58
N ASP A 77 3.27 -3.46 -7.51
CA ASP A 77 2.94 -4.89 -7.44
C ASP A 77 1.43 -5.11 -7.48
N SER A 78 0.67 -4.24 -6.81
CA SER A 78 -0.79 -4.30 -6.83
C SER A 78 -1.34 -4.04 -8.23
N LYS A 79 -0.79 -3.05 -8.95
CA LYS A 79 -1.17 -2.77 -10.33
C LYS A 79 -0.78 -3.93 -11.24
N ARG A 80 0.46 -4.41 -11.12
CA ARG A 80 0.99 -5.55 -11.89
C ARG A 80 0.09 -6.78 -11.74
N TYR A 81 -0.32 -7.09 -10.52
CA TYR A 81 -1.23 -8.21 -10.25
C TYR A 81 -2.57 -8.07 -10.98
N VAL A 82 -3.18 -6.88 -10.97
CA VAL A 82 -4.45 -6.66 -11.67
C VAL A 82 -4.27 -6.63 -13.19
N ASP A 83 -3.12 -6.15 -13.68
CA ASP A 83 -2.77 -6.18 -15.12
C ASP A 83 -2.56 -7.62 -15.63
N GLU A 84 -1.93 -8.48 -14.83
CA GLU A 84 -1.60 -9.88 -15.18
C GLU A 84 -2.75 -10.87 -14.92
N LEU A 85 -3.82 -10.42 -14.27
CA LEU A 85 -5.05 -11.20 -14.15
C LEU A 85 -5.69 -11.33 -15.53
N ASP A 86 -5.84 -12.54 -16.04
CA ASP A 86 -6.63 -12.80 -17.26
C ASP A 86 -8.14 -12.64 -16.99
#